data_AF-A0A6G9YRY1-F1
#
_entry.id   AF-A0A6G9YRY1-F1
#
_cell.length_a   1.000
_cell.length_b   1.000
_cell.length_c   1.000
_cell.angle_alpha   90.00
_cell.angle_beta   90.00
_cell.angle_gamma   90.00
#
_symmetry.space_group_name_H-M   'P 1'
#
loop_
_entity.id
_entity.type
_entity.pdbx_description
1 polymer ?
#
loop_
_entity_poly.entity_id
_entity_poly.type
_entity_poly.pdbx_seq_one_letter_code
_entity_poly.pdbx_strand_id
1 'polypeptide(L)'
;MISTSSIYRRKSRFRTGSEPPPECDSREKVDLSTMKPGAPHERVWLDKQTPEAFRALTTVANSVRAAGAAVGLDRKVIELINMRVSQLNGCAYCLDVHYRAAIAAGNSEQELAVLPAWRRTDIYTPVEQAALALAEITTTLPKESDIDREYAFARKHLSEDQISAVIWVATTIGAFNRVSILSKHPVKARKERTGMTDPAAETKVANNGAASRYEIRYGGELAGFAEYDERDDETIFVHTVIDDAFSGKGLGKILAKEAIEDAIARGRAIRPLCPFIRTYLEKHPEYDAHVIGKGIKR
;
A
#
# COMPACT_ATOMS: atom_id res chain seq x y z
N MET A 1 -54.98 -16.69 53.26
CA MET A 1 -54.59 -17.58 54.38
C MET A 1 -53.56 -18.57 53.86
N ILE A 2 -52.38 -18.64 54.52
CA ILE A 2 -51.66 -19.87 54.96
C ILE A 2 -51.53 -21.00 53.90
N SER A 3 -50.39 -21.62 53.57
CA SER A 3 -49.01 -21.64 54.05
C SER A 3 -48.22 -22.59 53.12
N THR A 4 -46.90 -22.42 53.16
CA THR A 4 -45.79 -23.35 52.83
C THR A 4 -46.08 -24.81 53.25
N SER A 5 -45.50 -25.92 52.75
CA SER A 5 -44.26 -26.30 52.04
C SER A 5 -44.56 -27.63 51.29
N SER A 6 -43.75 -28.18 50.37
CA SER A 6 -42.74 -29.19 50.74
C SER A 6 -42.14 -29.89 49.50
N ILE A 7 -40.80 -29.95 49.44
CA ILE A 7 -39.95 -31.05 48.91
C ILE A 7 -40.00 -31.35 47.40
N TYR A 8 -38.95 -30.94 46.67
CA TYR A 8 -38.05 -31.91 46.04
C TYR A 8 -36.64 -31.33 45.83
N ARG A 9 -35.70 -31.86 46.61
CA ARG A 9 -34.27 -31.53 46.61
C ARG A 9 -33.59 -32.37 45.53
N ARG A 10 -33.40 -31.86 44.30
CA ARG A 10 -32.50 -32.51 43.32
C ARG A 10 -31.09 -31.97 43.47
N LYS A 11 -30.22 -32.76 44.10
CA LYS A 11 -28.77 -32.62 44.01
C LYS A 11 -28.36 -32.83 42.55
N SER A 12 -28.06 -31.74 41.83
CA SER A 12 -27.30 -31.79 40.58
C SER A 12 -25.86 -32.17 40.95
N ARG A 13 -25.47 -33.41 40.64
CA ARG A 13 -24.06 -33.82 40.66
C ARG A 13 -23.39 -33.10 39.48
N PHE A 14 -22.56 -32.10 39.77
CA PHE A 14 -21.58 -31.61 38.82
C PHE A 14 -20.66 -32.78 38.45
N ARG A 15 -20.81 -33.31 37.23
CA ARG A 15 -19.79 -34.15 36.60
C ARG A 15 -18.64 -33.23 36.23
N THR A 16 -17.52 -33.36 36.94
CA THR A 16 -16.21 -32.90 36.49
C THR A 16 -15.75 -33.85 35.39
N GLY A 17 -16.23 -33.62 34.18
CA GLY A 17 -15.77 -34.28 32.96
C GLY A 17 -15.21 -33.22 32.03
N SER A 18 -13.89 -33.01 32.09
CA SER A 18 -13.15 -32.17 31.16
C SER A 18 -12.85 -32.94 29.87
N GLU A 19 -13.89 -33.41 29.19
CA GLU A 19 -13.74 -33.93 27.82
C GLU A 19 -14.05 -32.79 26.86
N PRO A 20 -13.12 -32.41 25.97
CA PRO A 20 -13.43 -31.47 24.90
C PRO A 20 -14.55 -32.05 24.03
N PRO A 21 -15.42 -31.21 23.44
CA PRO A 21 -16.45 -31.69 22.53
C PRO A 21 -15.80 -32.54 21.42
N PRO A 22 -16.43 -33.63 20.97
CA PRO A 22 -15.88 -34.47 19.92
C PRO A 22 -15.60 -33.62 18.68
N GLU A 23 -14.37 -33.70 18.16
CA GLU A 23 -13.96 -33.05 16.92
C GLU A 23 -14.90 -33.52 15.80
N CYS A 24 -15.81 -32.63 15.40
CA CYS A 24 -16.67 -32.84 14.25
C CYS A 24 -15.88 -32.44 12.99
N ASP A 25 -14.78 -33.14 12.71
CA ASP A 25 -14.12 -33.03 11.41
C ASP A 25 -14.34 -34.33 10.64
N SER A 26 -15.56 -34.48 10.12
CA SER A 26 -15.92 -35.51 9.15
C SER A 26 -15.43 -35.18 7.73
N ARG A 27 -14.58 -34.15 7.56
CA ARG A 27 -14.05 -33.79 6.26
C ARG A 27 -13.06 -34.86 5.80
N GLU A 28 -13.26 -35.32 4.57
CA GLU A 28 -12.33 -36.22 3.90
C GLU A 28 -10.95 -35.58 3.90
N LYS A 29 -9.96 -36.25 4.49
CA LYS A 29 -8.57 -35.77 4.51
C LYS A 29 -8.09 -35.76 3.06
N VAL A 30 -8.00 -34.57 2.47
CA VAL A 30 -7.44 -34.39 1.14
C VAL A 30 -5.94 -34.67 1.24
N ASP A 31 -5.51 -35.79 0.69
CA ASP A 31 -4.10 -36.13 0.59
C ASP A 31 -3.42 -35.22 -0.44
N LEU A 32 -2.78 -34.16 0.06
CA LEU A 32 -2.04 -33.20 -0.74
C LEU A 32 -0.90 -33.84 -1.56
N SER A 33 -0.47 -35.07 -1.22
CA SER A 33 0.57 -35.81 -1.95
C SER A 33 0.06 -36.49 -3.23
N THR A 34 -1.27 -36.63 -3.40
CA THR A 34 -1.91 -37.27 -4.57
C THR A 34 -2.29 -36.29 -5.68
N MET A 35 -2.12 -34.99 -5.46
CA MET A 35 -2.48 -33.95 -6.43
C MET A 35 -1.37 -33.79 -7.48
N LYS A 36 -1.72 -33.92 -8.77
CA LYS A 36 -0.77 -33.84 -9.91
C LYS A 36 0.04 -32.53 -9.90
N PRO A 37 1.36 -32.57 -10.16
CA PRO A 37 2.15 -31.35 -10.40
C PRO A 37 1.70 -30.71 -11.73
N GLY A 38 1.10 -29.52 -11.68
CA GLY A 38 0.81 -28.72 -12.88
C GLY A 38 -0.59 -28.11 -13.05
N ALA A 39 -1.53 -28.31 -12.10
CA ALA A 39 -2.76 -27.48 -12.00
C ALA A 39 -2.64 -26.56 -10.77
N PRO A 40 -2.98 -25.27 -10.86
CA PRO A 40 -2.26 -24.23 -10.13
C PRO A 40 -2.54 -24.31 -8.63
N HIS A 41 -1.48 -24.56 -7.87
CA HIS A 41 -1.40 -24.35 -6.42
C HIS A 41 -1.47 -22.86 -6.03
N GLU A 42 -2.17 -22.04 -6.82
CA GLU A 42 -2.29 -20.61 -6.66
C GLU A 42 -3.62 -20.32 -5.93
N ARG A 43 -3.55 -19.55 -4.84
CA ARG A 43 -4.77 -19.15 -4.14
C ARG A 43 -5.64 -18.31 -5.07
N VAL A 44 -6.95 -18.35 -4.86
CA VAL A 44 -7.88 -17.47 -5.60
C VAL A 44 -7.55 -16.02 -5.25
N TRP A 45 -7.31 -15.20 -6.26
CA TRP A 45 -7.13 -13.76 -6.09
C TRP A 45 -8.50 -13.11 -5.89
N LEU A 46 -8.89 -12.86 -4.63
CA LEU A 46 -10.23 -12.35 -4.29
C LEU A 46 -10.52 -11.01 -4.98
N ASP A 47 -9.52 -10.15 -5.09
CA ASP A 47 -9.58 -8.85 -5.76
C ASP A 47 -9.81 -8.95 -7.27
N LYS A 48 -9.28 -10.00 -7.92
CA LYS A 48 -9.47 -10.25 -9.35
C LYS A 48 -10.76 -11.03 -9.63
N GLN A 49 -11.09 -11.98 -8.77
CA GLN A 49 -12.27 -12.83 -8.93
C GLN A 49 -13.56 -12.07 -8.62
N THR A 50 -13.50 -11.10 -7.69
CA THR A 50 -14.66 -10.30 -7.28
C THR A 50 -14.28 -8.81 -7.18
N PRO A 51 -13.97 -8.16 -8.33
CA PRO A 51 -13.40 -6.82 -8.36
C PRO A 51 -14.35 -5.73 -7.84
N GLU A 52 -15.66 -5.95 -7.90
CA GLU A 52 -16.65 -5.02 -7.33
C GLU A 52 -16.57 -4.97 -5.80
N ALA A 53 -16.47 -6.13 -5.14
CA ALA A 53 -16.32 -6.18 -3.69
C ALA A 53 -15.00 -5.51 -3.24
N PHE A 54 -13.91 -5.72 -3.98
CA PHE A 54 -12.63 -5.06 -3.69
C PHE A 54 -12.67 -3.55 -3.93
N ARG A 55 -13.35 -3.09 -4.99
CA ARG A 55 -13.59 -1.65 -5.21
C ARG A 55 -14.42 -1.03 -4.08
N ALA A 56 -15.46 -1.72 -3.61
CA ALA A 56 -16.25 -1.25 -2.47
C ALA A 56 -15.40 -1.15 -1.20
N LEU A 57 -14.54 -2.14 -0.93
CA LEU A 57 -13.59 -2.08 0.19
C LEU A 57 -12.59 -0.91 0.06
N THR A 58 -12.15 -0.61 -1.15
CA THR A 58 -11.31 0.57 -1.43
C THR A 58 -12.07 1.88 -1.17
N THR A 59 -13.35 1.96 -1.54
CA THR A 59 -14.21 3.09 -1.22
C THR A 59 -14.34 3.28 0.29
N VAL A 60 -14.53 2.19 1.06
CA VAL A 60 -14.51 2.24 2.53
C VAL A 60 -13.20 2.83 3.03
N ALA A 61 -12.05 2.37 2.53
CA ALA A 61 -10.75 2.89 2.94
C ALA A 61 -10.59 4.40 2.68
N ASN A 62 -11.08 4.89 1.54
CA ASN A 62 -11.08 6.31 1.22
C ASN A 62 -11.97 7.11 2.16
N SER A 63 -13.18 6.63 2.44
CA SER A 63 -14.12 7.27 3.38
C SER A 63 -13.55 7.30 4.80
N VAL A 64 -12.95 6.21 5.26
CA VAL A 64 -12.31 6.14 6.59
C VAL A 64 -11.12 7.10 6.68
N ARG A 65 -10.30 7.21 5.63
CA ARG A 65 -9.22 8.20 5.57
C ARG A 65 -9.75 9.63 5.65
N ALA A 66 -10.80 9.94 4.89
CA ALA A 66 -11.42 11.27 4.90
C ALA A 66 -12.04 11.60 6.26
N ALA A 67 -12.74 10.65 6.87
CA ALA A 67 -13.30 10.80 8.22
C ALA A 67 -12.20 11.02 9.27
N GLY A 68 -11.10 10.24 9.21
CA GLY A 68 -9.93 10.44 10.07
C GLY A 68 -9.34 11.85 9.95
N ALA A 69 -9.16 12.34 8.72
CA ALA A 69 -8.66 13.69 8.48
C ALA A 69 -9.62 14.77 9.02
N ALA A 70 -10.94 14.58 8.85
CA ALA A 70 -11.95 15.53 9.32
C ALA A 70 -11.96 15.67 10.86
N VAL A 71 -11.55 14.63 11.59
CA VAL A 71 -11.48 14.63 13.06
C VAL A 71 -10.07 14.91 13.59
N GLY A 72 -9.16 15.35 12.71
CA GLY A 72 -7.78 15.71 13.07
C GLY A 72 -6.88 14.52 13.40
N LEU A 73 -7.20 13.31 12.94
CA LEU A 73 -6.32 12.15 13.10
C LEU A 73 -5.16 12.22 12.11
N ASP A 74 -3.94 12.41 12.64
CA ASP A 74 -2.73 12.55 11.83
C ASP A 74 -2.51 11.32 10.93
N ARG A 75 -2.04 11.59 9.70
CA ARG A 75 -1.69 10.56 8.74
C ARG A 75 -0.62 9.59 9.28
N LYS A 76 0.33 10.07 10.09
CA LYS A 76 1.32 9.26 10.80
C LYS A 76 0.64 8.20 11.68
N VAL A 77 -0.37 8.59 12.45
CA VAL A 77 -1.10 7.69 13.36
C VAL A 77 -1.86 6.62 12.56
N ILE A 78 -2.51 7.02 11.46
CA ILE A 78 -3.21 6.08 10.57
C ILE A 78 -2.25 5.01 10.04
N GLU A 79 -1.04 5.39 9.64
CA GLU A 79 -0.06 4.43 9.13
C GLU A 79 0.58 3.56 10.21
N LEU A 80 0.75 4.06 11.44
CA LEU A 80 1.12 3.22 12.59
C LEU A 80 0.05 2.15 12.88
N ILE A 81 -1.24 2.50 12.81
CA ILE A 81 -2.34 1.53 12.94
C ILE A 81 -2.26 0.48 11.83
N ASN A 82 -2.18 0.91 10.56
CA ASN A 82 -2.14 -0.01 9.42
C ASN A 82 -0.96 -0.98 9.51
N MET A 83 0.22 -0.48 9.89
CA MET A 83 1.41 -1.28 10.13
C MET A 83 1.20 -2.27 11.27
N ARG A 84 0.71 -1.82 12.44
CA ARG A 84 0.57 -2.67 13.62
C ARG A 84 -0.44 -3.80 13.41
N VAL A 85 -1.60 -3.51 12.83
CA VAL A 85 -2.61 -4.53 12.50
C VAL A 85 -2.04 -5.54 11.50
N SER A 86 -1.30 -5.06 10.49
CA SER A 86 -0.67 -5.94 9.50
C SER A 86 0.46 -6.80 10.09
N GLN A 87 1.18 -6.33 11.11
CA GLN A 87 2.16 -7.10 11.86
C GLN A 87 1.49 -8.23 12.64
N LEU A 88 0.40 -7.94 13.35
CA LEU A 88 -0.35 -8.94 14.12
C LEU A 88 -0.96 -10.02 13.23
N ASN A 89 -1.49 -9.64 12.07
CA ASN A 89 -2.07 -10.58 11.11
C ASN A 89 -1.03 -11.30 10.23
N GLY A 90 0.22 -10.82 10.19
CA GLY A 90 1.26 -11.37 9.32
C GLY A 90 1.09 -11.06 7.82
N CYS A 91 0.45 -9.94 7.45
CA CYS A 91 0.27 -9.57 6.04
C CYS A 91 1.54 -8.92 5.45
N ALA A 92 2.45 -9.71 4.87
CA ALA A 92 3.69 -9.21 4.26
C ALA A 92 3.47 -8.13 3.17
N TYR A 93 2.47 -8.32 2.29
CA TYR A 93 2.12 -7.34 1.27
C TYR A 93 1.67 -6.00 1.86
N CYS A 94 0.83 -6.05 2.89
CA CYS A 94 0.30 -4.87 3.54
C CYS A 94 1.41 -4.13 4.30
N LEU A 95 2.33 -4.86 4.94
CA LEU A 95 3.52 -4.28 5.56
C LEU A 95 4.40 -3.54 4.54
N ASP A 96 4.61 -4.09 3.36
CA ASP A 96 5.37 -3.40 2.30
C ASP A 96 4.69 -2.11 1.81
N VAL A 97 3.36 -2.16 1.62
CA VAL A 97 2.56 -1.00 1.20
C VAL A 97 2.58 0.09 2.27
N HIS A 98 2.31 -0.28 3.52
CA HIS A 98 2.14 0.67 4.61
C HIS A 98 3.46 1.18 5.17
N TYR A 99 4.57 0.43 5.06
CA TYR A 99 5.89 0.97 5.35
C TYR A 99 6.19 2.20 4.48
N ARG A 100 5.97 2.09 3.17
CA ARG A 100 6.19 3.21 2.23
C ARG A 100 5.27 4.38 2.52
N ALA A 101 4.00 4.09 2.82
CA ALA A 101 3.04 5.12 3.16
C ALA A 101 3.39 5.83 4.49
N ALA A 102 3.89 5.10 5.49
CA ALA A 102 4.32 5.63 6.78
C ALA A 102 5.54 6.55 6.63
N ILE A 103 6.57 6.12 5.90
CA ILE A 103 7.75 6.97 5.60
C ILE A 103 7.31 8.24 4.87
N ALA A 104 6.44 8.13 3.86
CA ALA A 104 5.91 9.28 3.12
C ALA A 104 5.04 10.20 3.99
N ALA A 105 4.42 9.67 5.06
CA ALA A 105 3.66 10.45 6.03
C ALA A 105 4.54 11.10 7.11
N GLY A 106 5.85 10.81 7.14
CA GLY A 106 6.78 11.38 8.11
C GLY A 106 7.00 10.53 9.36
N ASN A 107 6.60 9.26 9.37
CA ASN A 107 7.10 8.32 10.38
C ASN A 107 8.60 8.06 10.16
N SER A 108 9.36 8.05 11.25
CA SER A 108 10.77 7.69 11.26
C SER A 108 10.96 6.19 11.15
N GLU A 109 12.12 5.79 10.63
CA GLU A 109 12.50 4.37 10.61
C GLU A 109 12.59 3.77 12.02
N GLN A 110 13.00 4.57 13.02
CA GLN A 110 13.04 4.16 14.41
C GLN A 110 11.63 3.84 14.95
N GLU A 111 10.65 4.73 14.74
CA GLU A 111 9.24 4.48 15.11
C GLU A 111 8.71 3.19 14.47
N LEU A 112 9.06 2.90 13.22
CA LEU A 112 8.57 1.69 12.54
C LEU A 112 9.28 0.42 13.02
N ALA A 113 10.59 0.50 13.30
CA ALA A 113 11.39 -0.64 13.74
C ALA A 113 10.95 -1.17 15.11
N VAL A 114 10.61 -0.28 16.05
CA VAL A 114 10.21 -0.67 17.42
C VAL A 114 8.70 -0.80 17.61
N LEU A 115 7.90 -0.57 16.56
CA LEU A 115 6.44 -0.67 16.60
C LEU A 115 5.91 -1.99 17.16
N PRO A 116 6.51 -3.18 16.87
CA PRO A 116 6.06 -4.42 17.49
C PRO A 116 6.13 -4.43 19.03
N ALA A 117 6.98 -3.59 19.62
CA ALA A 117 7.25 -3.48 21.04
C ALA A 117 6.86 -2.10 21.62
N TRP A 118 5.96 -1.37 20.95
CA TRP A 118 5.62 0.03 21.28
C TRP A 118 5.28 0.29 22.75
N ARG A 119 4.69 -0.67 23.45
CA ARG A 119 4.35 -0.59 24.89
C ARG A 119 5.57 -0.55 25.82
N ARG A 120 6.77 -0.82 25.30
CA ARG A 120 8.03 -0.89 26.06
C ARG A 120 8.97 0.27 25.73
N THR A 121 8.45 1.35 25.14
CA THR A 121 9.22 2.51 24.70
C THR A 121 8.43 3.79 24.95
N ASP A 122 9.14 4.90 25.16
CA ASP A 122 8.51 6.21 25.41
C ASP A 122 8.48 7.13 24.17
N ILE A 123 8.82 6.61 22.99
CA ILE A 123 8.91 7.41 21.76
C ILE A 123 7.54 7.74 21.14
N TYR A 124 6.49 7.01 21.53
CA TYR A 124 5.12 7.23 21.05
C TYR A 124 4.37 8.14 22.01
N THR A 125 3.69 9.13 21.45
CA THR A 125 2.83 10.05 22.19
C THR A 125 1.61 9.33 22.81
N PRO A 126 0.96 9.92 23.84
CA PRO A 126 -0.25 9.32 24.43
C PRO A 126 -1.39 9.08 23.42
N VAL A 127 -1.51 9.93 22.40
CA VAL A 127 -2.48 9.79 21.30
C VAL A 127 -2.14 8.56 20.44
N GLU A 128 -0.86 8.39 20.06
CA GLU A 128 -0.40 7.22 19.30
C GLU A 128 -0.57 5.92 20.11
N GLN A 129 -0.23 5.94 21.40
CA GLN A 129 -0.41 4.80 22.30
C GLN A 129 -1.89 4.41 22.41
N ALA A 130 -2.80 5.39 22.56
CA ALA A 130 -4.24 5.14 22.59
C ALA A 130 -4.74 4.54 21.27
N ALA A 131 -4.28 5.07 20.14
CA ALA A 131 -4.65 4.57 18.82
C ALA A 131 -4.15 3.13 18.57
N LEU A 132 -2.90 2.84 18.95
CA LEU A 132 -2.31 1.51 18.85
C LEU A 132 -3.02 0.50 19.76
N ALA A 133 -3.36 0.90 20.99
CA ALA A 133 -4.14 0.06 21.91
C ALA A 133 -5.49 -0.36 21.30
N LEU A 134 -6.25 0.62 20.78
CA LEU A 134 -7.52 0.36 20.10
C LEU A 134 -7.35 -0.54 18.86
N ALA A 135 -6.29 -0.33 18.08
CA ALA A 135 -5.99 -1.16 16.92
C ALA A 135 -5.70 -2.62 17.29
N GLU A 136 -4.94 -2.87 18.37
CA GLU A 136 -4.65 -4.22 18.85
C GLU A 136 -5.93 -4.94 19.29
N ILE A 137 -6.80 -4.30 20.08
CA ILE A 137 -8.04 -4.93 20.53
C ILE A 137 -9.04 -5.15 19.39
N THR A 138 -9.08 -4.25 18.40
CA THR A 138 -9.91 -4.41 17.19
C THR A 138 -9.45 -5.62 16.37
N THR A 139 -8.15 -5.92 16.41
CA THR A 139 -7.55 -7.03 15.65
C THR A 139 -7.71 -8.37 16.37
N THR A 140 -7.45 -8.38 17.68
CA THR A 140 -7.35 -9.60 18.49
C THR A 140 -8.65 -10.00 19.16
N LEU A 141 -9.58 -9.06 19.33
CA LEU A 141 -10.87 -9.24 20.01
C LEU A 141 -10.73 -9.99 21.35
N PRO A 142 -10.00 -9.41 22.33
CA PRO A 142 -9.79 -10.03 23.63
C PRO A 142 -11.08 -10.01 24.48
N LYS A 143 -11.00 -10.48 25.73
CA LYS A 143 -12.13 -10.43 26.68
C LYS A 143 -12.59 -9.00 26.96
N GLU A 144 -13.86 -8.85 27.32
CA GLU A 144 -14.51 -7.54 27.55
C GLU A 144 -13.76 -6.64 28.53
N SER A 145 -13.24 -7.20 29.64
CA SER A 145 -12.51 -6.41 30.64
C SER A 145 -11.24 -5.75 30.08
N ASP A 146 -10.59 -6.39 29.09
CA ASP A 146 -9.40 -5.83 28.45
C ASP A 146 -9.81 -4.76 27.43
N ILE A 147 -10.92 -4.97 26.70
CA ILE A 147 -11.51 -3.97 25.80
C ILE A 147 -11.88 -2.71 26.58
N ASP A 148 -12.62 -2.84 27.69
CA ASP A 148 -13.03 -1.74 28.56
C ASP A 148 -11.84 -0.91 29.05
N ARG A 149 -10.75 -1.59 29.43
CA ARG A 149 -9.53 -0.93 29.90
C ARG A 149 -8.88 -0.08 28.81
N GLU A 150 -8.71 -0.61 27.60
CA GLU A 150 -8.09 0.14 26.51
C GLU A 150 -9.01 1.29 26.04
N TYR A 151 -10.34 1.10 26.04
CA TYR A 151 -11.29 2.20 25.79
C TYR A 151 -11.21 3.30 26.86
N ALA A 152 -11.11 2.93 28.14
CA ALA A 152 -10.97 3.89 29.23
C ALA A 152 -9.66 4.69 29.13
N PHE A 153 -8.58 4.06 28.66
CA PHE A 153 -7.33 4.76 28.34
C PHE A 153 -7.49 5.69 27.14
N ALA A 154 -8.08 5.20 26.04
CA ALA A 154 -8.25 5.98 24.81
C ALA A 154 -9.08 7.26 25.04
N ARG A 155 -10.15 7.19 25.84
CA ARG A 155 -11.00 8.36 26.16
C ARG A 155 -10.26 9.49 26.90
N LYS A 156 -9.07 9.25 27.45
CA LYS A 156 -8.24 10.31 28.05
C LYS A 156 -7.50 11.14 27.01
N HIS A 157 -7.38 10.65 25.78
CA HIS A 157 -6.49 11.21 24.76
C HIS A 157 -7.18 11.42 23.39
N LEU A 158 -8.28 10.74 23.14
CA LEU A 158 -9.03 10.77 21.88
C LEU A 158 -10.49 11.16 22.12
N SER A 159 -11.07 11.92 21.19
CA SER A 159 -12.53 12.14 21.14
C SER A 159 -13.27 10.88 20.69
N GLU A 160 -14.59 10.82 20.89
CA GLU A 160 -15.40 9.69 20.41
C GLU A 160 -15.31 9.51 18.89
N ASP A 161 -15.28 10.62 18.14
CA ASP A 161 -15.12 10.62 16.69
C ASP A 161 -13.74 10.07 16.27
N GLN A 162 -12.67 10.42 17.01
CA GLN A 162 -11.34 9.88 16.76
C GLN A 162 -11.24 8.40 17.11
N ILE A 163 -11.85 7.96 18.22
CA ILE A 163 -11.94 6.54 18.60
C ILE A 163 -12.63 5.74 17.48
N SER A 164 -13.77 6.24 16.99
CA SER A 164 -14.50 5.64 15.87
C SER A 164 -13.61 5.54 14.63
N ALA A 165 -12.92 6.62 14.25
CA ALA A 165 -12.02 6.63 13.11
C ALA A 165 -10.87 5.60 13.25
N VAL A 166 -10.23 5.51 14.42
CA VAL A 166 -9.16 4.53 14.70
C VAL A 166 -9.65 3.10 14.51
N ILE A 167 -10.82 2.76 15.07
CA ILE A 167 -11.39 1.42 14.97
C ILE A 167 -11.77 1.10 13.52
N TRP A 168 -12.33 2.06 12.78
CA TRP A 168 -12.61 1.91 11.35
C TRP A 168 -11.34 1.72 10.52
N VAL A 169 -10.24 2.42 10.83
CA VAL A 169 -8.93 2.20 10.19
C VAL A 169 -8.48 0.76 10.44
N ALA A 170 -8.44 0.32 11.71
CA ALA A 170 -8.01 -1.02 12.10
C ALA A 170 -8.88 -2.14 11.49
N THR A 171 -10.20 -1.95 11.46
CA THR A 171 -11.15 -2.87 10.83
C THR A 171 -10.89 -2.97 9.32
N THR A 172 -10.73 -1.83 8.66
CA THR A 172 -10.53 -1.76 7.20
C THR A 172 -9.22 -2.42 6.78
N ILE A 173 -8.10 -2.10 7.44
CA ILE A 173 -6.81 -2.76 7.15
C ILE A 173 -6.86 -4.25 7.48
N GLY A 174 -7.57 -4.65 8.55
CA GLY A 174 -7.82 -6.06 8.86
C GLY A 174 -8.55 -6.79 7.73
N ALA A 175 -9.48 -6.14 7.03
CA ALA A 175 -10.15 -6.71 5.85
C ALA A 175 -9.17 -6.85 4.67
N PHE A 176 -8.34 -5.84 4.38
CA PHE A 176 -7.29 -5.95 3.36
C PHE A 176 -6.26 -7.04 3.67
N ASN A 177 -5.88 -7.19 4.95
CA ASN A 177 -4.98 -8.26 5.39
C ASN A 177 -5.57 -9.63 5.04
N ARG A 178 -6.86 -9.86 5.31
CA ARG A 178 -7.55 -11.12 4.97
C ARG A 178 -7.56 -11.38 3.47
N VAL A 179 -7.96 -10.37 2.68
CA VAL A 179 -7.93 -10.46 1.21
C VAL A 179 -6.53 -10.82 0.72
N SER A 180 -5.51 -10.15 1.25
CA SER A 180 -4.15 -10.28 0.75
C SER A 180 -3.47 -11.58 1.15
N ILE A 181 -3.61 -11.97 2.42
CA ILE A 181 -3.11 -13.25 2.92
C ILE A 181 -3.79 -14.38 2.14
N LEU A 182 -5.12 -14.41 2.09
CA LEU A 182 -5.86 -15.50 1.43
C LEU A 182 -5.70 -15.49 -0.10
N SER A 183 -5.27 -14.40 -0.71
CA SER A 183 -4.90 -14.34 -2.15
C SER A 183 -3.41 -14.61 -2.42
N LYS A 184 -2.58 -14.77 -1.37
CA LYS A 184 -1.12 -14.95 -1.47
C LYS A 184 -0.45 -13.86 -2.32
N HIS A 185 -0.84 -12.59 -2.14
CA HIS A 185 -0.24 -11.50 -2.91
C HIS A 185 1.28 -11.45 -2.69
N PRO A 186 2.08 -11.38 -3.76
CA PRO A 186 3.52 -11.44 -3.65
C PRO A 186 4.11 -10.13 -3.15
N VAL A 187 5.09 -10.21 -2.27
CA VAL A 187 6.03 -9.11 -2.01
C VAL A 187 7.22 -9.31 -2.94
N LYS A 188 7.44 -8.37 -3.85
CA LYS A 188 8.63 -8.39 -4.70
C LYS A 188 9.81 -7.87 -3.87
N ALA A 189 10.88 -8.66 -3.82
CA ALA A 189 12.14 -8.17 -3.26
C ALA A 189 12.52 -6.88 -3.99
N ARG A 190 12.72 -5.81 -3.22
CA ARG A 190 13.32 -4.61 -3.79
C ARG A 190 14.75 -4.97 -4.18
N LYS A 191 15.21 -4.50 -5.34
CA LYS A 191 16.64 -4.37 -5.55
C LYS A 191 17.13 -3.51 -4.40
N GLU A 192 17.98 -4.07 -3.52
CA GLU A 192 18.67 -3.26 -2.53
C GLU A 192 19.25 -2.06 -3.27
N ARG A 193 19.13 -0.86 -2.69
CA ARG A 193 20.01 0.24 -3.08
C ARG A 193 21.42 -0.16 -2.62
N THR A 194 22.04 -1.10 -3.32
CA THR A 194 23.48 -1.32 -3.29
C THR A 194 24.06 -0.05 -3.88
N GLY A 195 24.44 0.84 -2.98
CA GLY A 195 24.68 2.24 -3.26
C GLY A 195 23.76 3.08 -2.41
N MET A 196 24.34 3.60 -1.34
CA MET A 196 24.12 4.98 -0.94
C MET A 196 24.16 5.83 -2.23
N THR A 197 23.03 5.98 -2.93
CA THR A 197 22.91 7.07 -3.88
C THR A 197 22.92 8.30 -3.01
N ASP A 198 24.03 9.00 -3.05
CA ASP A 198 24.08 10.41 -2.70
C ASP A 198 22.80 11.06 -3.23
N PRO A 199 22.02 11.78 -2.41
CA PRO A 199 20.92 12.61 -2.89
C PRO A 199 21.40 13.66 -3.93
N ALA A 200 22.71 13.75 -4.16
CA ALA A 200 23.40 14.66 -5.06
C ALA A 200 23.92 14.03 -6.36
N ALA A 201 23.46 12.84 -6.78
CA ALA A 201 23.71 12.42 -8.17
C ALA A 201 22.90 13.30 -9.12
N GLU A 202 23.51 14.40 -9.54
CA GLU A 202 22.93 15.41 -10.43
C GLU A 202 22.41 14.73 -11.70
N THR A 203 21.12 14.90 -11.97
CA THR A 203 20.49 14.41 -13.20
C THR A 203 20.46 15.56 -14.19
N LYS A 204 21.09 15.37 -15.36
CA LYS A 204 21.14 16.39 -16.42
C LYS A 204 20.61 15.79 -17.71
N VAL A 205 19.65 16.47 -18.33
CA VAL A 205 19.24 16.20 -19.71
C VAL A 205 19.86 17.27 -20.58
N ALA A 206 20.50 16.87 -21.68
CA ALA A 206 21.08 17.79 -22.65
C ALA A 206 20.74 17.34 -24.07
N ASN A 207 20.47 18.30 -24.94
CA ASN A 207 20.34 18.04 -26.36
C ASN A 207 21.74 17.85 -26.97
N ASN A 208 22.00 16.69 -27.55
CA ASN A 208 23.18 16.40 -28.37
C ASN A 208 22.78 16.43 -29.84
N GLY A 209 22.68 17.63 -30.41
CA GLY A 209 22.24 17.83 -31.80
C GLY A 209 23.17 17.21 -32.84
N ALA A 210 24.45 16.98 -32.52
CA ALA A 210 25.37 16.28 -33.42
C ALA A 210 25.06 14.78 -33.55
N ALA A 211 24.40 14.20 -32.55
CA ALA A 211 23.98 12.80 -32.52
C ALA A 211 22.46 12.64 -32.67
N SER A 212 21.74 13.72 -33.00
CA SER A 212 20.27 13.76 -33.13
C SER A 212 19.54 13.09 -31.97
N ARG A 213 19.95 13.39 -30.74
CA ARG A 213 19.36 12.78 -29.54
C ARG A 213 19.50 13.66 -28.31
N TYR A 214 18.53 13.54 -27.41
CA TYR A 214 18.65 14.02 -26.04
C TYR A 214 19.32 12.95 -25.19
N GLU A 215 20.28 13.33 -24.37
CA GLU A 215 21.00 12.44 -23.47
C GLU A 215 20.63 12.77 -22.03
N ILE A 216 20.28 11.76 -21.25
CA ILE A 216 20.13 11.88 -19.79
C ILE A 216 21.36 11.30 -19.11
N ARG A 217 21.99 12.11 -18.26
CA ARG A 217 23.11 11.70 -17.41
C ARG A 217 22.69 11.63 -15.96
N TYR A 218 23.15 10.60 -15.27
CA TYR A 218 22.91 10.38 -13.84
C TYR A 218 24.26 10.21 -13.13
N GLY A 219 24.64 11.18 -12.28
CA GLY A 219 25.96 11.15 -11.64
C GLY A 219 27.13 11.28 -12.64
N GLY A 220 26.91 11.98 -13.75
CA GLY A 220 27.90 12.19 -14.83
C GLY A 220 27.93 11.09 -15.90
N GLU A 221 27.40 9.90 -15.61
CA GLU A 221 27.34 8.77 -16.55
C GLU A 221 26.13 8.89 -17.48
N LEU A 222 26.27 8.46 -18.74
CA LEU A 222 25.16 8.42 -19.70
C LEU A 222 24.19 7.30 -19.31
N ALA A 223 23.01 7.70 -18.82
CA ALA A 223 21.99 6.78 -18.31
C ALA A 223 20.94 6.41 -19.37
N GLY A 224 20.85 7.17 -20.46
CA GLY A 224 19.94 6.88 -21.56
C GLY A 224 19.84 8.03 -22.55
N PHE A 225 19.01 7.85 -23.57
CA PHE A 225 18.80 8.84 -24.61
C PHE A 225 17.42 8.74 -25.27
N ALA A 226 16.99 9.85 -25.85
CA ALA A 226 15.82 9.94 -26.72
C ALA A 226 16.27 10.43 -28.09
N GLU A 227 16.27 9.54 -29.06
CA GLU A 227 16.60 9.85 -30.46
C GLU A 227 15.45 10.60 -31.11
N TYR A 228 15.82 11.57 -31.95
CA TYR A 228 14.89 12.34 -32.73
C TYR A 228 15.41 12.56 -34.16
N ASP A 229 14.49 12.78 -35.09
CA ASP A 229 14.78 13.36 -36.39
C ASP A 229 14.17 14.77 -36.44
N GLU A 230 14.90 15.73 -37.00
CA GLU A 230 14.36 17.06 -37.30
C GLU A 230 14.01 17.15 -38.79
N ARG A 231 12.76 17.52 -39.06
CA ARG A 231 12.27 17.79 -40.42
C ARG A 231 11.41 19.04 -40.37
N ASP A 232 11.70 20.01 -41.22
CA ASP A 232 11.00 21.30 -41.25
C ASP A 232 10.93 21.92 -39.85
N ASP A 233 9.74 22.22 -39.36
CA ASP A 233 9.43 22.73 -38.02
C ASP A 233 9.10 21.62 -37.00
N GLU A 234 9.29 20.33 -37.34
CA GLU A 234 8.96 19.19 -36.50
C GLU A 234 10.19 18.55 -35.82
N THR A 235 10.02 18.14 -34.56
CA THR A 235 10.90 17.20 -33.86
C THR A 235 10.17 15.85 -33.78
N ILE A 236 10.71 14.85 -34.48
CA ILE A 236 10.14 13.52 -34.59
C ILE A 236 10.88 12.60 -33.61
N PHE A 237 10.28 12.30 -32.46
CA PHE A 237 10.89 11.36 -31.51
C PHE A 237 10.71 9.92 -32.00
N VAL A 238 11.82 9.25 -32.30
CA VAL A 238 11.82 7.91 -32.93
C VAL A 238 11.99 6.79 -31.91
N HIS A 239 12.88 6.97 -30.92
CA HIS A 239 13.18 5.94 -29.95
C HIS A 239 13.65 6.52 -28.61
N THR A 240 13.42 5.79 -27.51
CA THR A 240 13.86 6.19 -26.17
C THR A 240 14.38 4.97 -25.44
N VAL A 241 15.60 5.06 -24.93
CA VAL A 241 16.29 3.99 -24.21
C VAL A 241 16.78 4.52 -22.88
N ILE A 242 16.57 3.74 -21.82
CA ILE A 242 17.25 3.91 -20.55
C ILE A 242 18.05 2.64 -20.32
N ASP A 243 19.33 2.78 -19.98
CA ASP A 243 20.19 1.65 -19.69
C ASP A 243 19.67 0.89 -18.45
N ASP A 244 19.72 -0.45 -18.50
CA ASP A 244 19.20 -1.33 -17.46
C ASP A 244 19.86 -1.12 -16.09
N ALA A 245 21.12 -0.65 -16.05
CA ALA A 245 21.80 -0.25 -14.83
C ALA A 245 21.07 0.91 -14.12
N PHE A 246 20.32 1.71 -14.86
CA PHE A 246 19.59 2.88 -14.37
C PHE A 246 18.06 2.69 -14.40
N SER A 247 17.57 1.51 -14.81
CA SER A 247 16.15 1.15 -14.81
C SER A 247 15.52 1.27 -13.42
N GLY A 248 14.27 1.75 -13.38
CA GLY A 248 13.49 1.94 -12.14
C GLY A 248 13.75 3.25 -11.39
N LYS A 249 14.64 4.11 -11.87
CA LYS A 249 14.96 5.42 -11.25
C LYS A 249 14.10 6.59 -11.77
N GLY A 250 13.12 6.33 -12.64
CA GLY A 250 12.24 7.36 -13.21
C GLY A 250 12.87 8.22 -14.32
N LEU A 251 14.13 7.96 -14.68
CA LEU A 251 14.91 8.74 -15.66
C LEU A 251 14.22 8.88 -17.02
N GLY A 252 13.52 7.84 -17.50
CA GLY A 252 12.77 7.93 -18.76
C GLY A 252 11.71 9.03 -18.77
N LYS A 253 11.03 9.27 -17.64
CA LYS A 253 10.04 10.36 -17.54
C LYS A 253 10.70 11.74 -17.55
N ILE A 254 11.82 11.87 -16.83
CA ILE A 254 12.59 13.12 -16.78
C ILE A 254 13.12 13.45 -18.20
N LEU A 255 13.73 12.47 -18.86
CA LEU A 255 14.23 12.60 -20.22
C LEU A 255 13.11 13.00 -21.20
N ALA A 256 11.95 12.33 -21.15
CA ALA A 256 10.82 12.68 -22.01
C ALA A 256 10.32 14.10 -21.77
N LYS A 257 10.13 14.48 -20.49
CA LYS A 257 9.68 15.82 -20.11
C LYS A 257 10.61 16.90 -20.66
N GLU A 258 11.89 16.84 -20.31
CA GLU A 258 12.88 17.86 -20.68
C GLU A 258 13.10 17.93 -22.19
N ALA A 259 13.10 16.78 -22.89
CA ALA A 259 13.21 16.75 -24.35
C ALA A 259 12.00 17.38 -25.05
N ILE A 260 10.79 17.13 -24.53
CA ILE A 260 9.55 17.75 -25.02
C ILE A 260 9.55 19.24 -24.77
N GLU A 261 9.89 19.67 -23.55
CA GLU A 261 9.91 21.08 -23.16
C GLU A 261 10.97 21.87 -23.94
N ASP A 262 12.15 21.29 -24.17
CA ASP A 262 13.17 21.89 -25.04
C ASP A 262 12.70 21.99 -26.50
N ALA A 263 12.09 20.93 -27.06
CA ALA A 263 11.55 20.98 -28.42
C ALA A 263 10.49 22.10 -28.58
N ILE A 264 9.61 22.25 -27.59
CA ILE A 264 8.61 23.33 -27.53
C ILE A 264 9.28 24.70 -27.41
N ALA A 265 10.27 24.84 -26.52
CA ALA A 265 11.02 26.08 -26.34
C ALA A 265 11.78 26.50 -27.62
N ARG A 266 12.20 25.54 -28.43
CA ARG A 266 12.80 25.74 -29.76
C ARG A 266 11.76 26.02 -30.85
N GLY A 267 10.48 26.14 -30.50
CA GLY A 267 9.38 26.45 -31.42
C GLY A 267 9.03 25.31 -32.37
N ARG A 268 9.38 24.07 -32.02
CA ARG A 268 9.18 22.90 -32.88
C ARG A 268 7.92 22.14 -32.49
N ALA A 269 7.17 21.68 -33.48
CA ALA A 269 6.07 20.76 -33.28
C ALA A 269 6.58 19.35 -32.98
N ILE A 270 5.85 18.59 -32.18
CA ILE A 270 6.27 17.26 -31.72
C ILE A 270 5.53 16.19 -32.51
N ARG A 271 6.28 15.23 -33.07
CA ARG A 271 5.71 14.00 -33.67
C ARG A 271 6.20 12.75 -32.92
N PRO A 272 5.34 12.08 -32.13
CA PRO A 272 5.75 10.98 -31.25
C PRO A 272 5.62 9.60 -31.94
N LEU A 273 6.64 9.21 -32.71
CA LEU A 273 6.70 7.85 -33.27
C LEU A 273 7.09 6.82 -32.21
N CYS A 274 7.98 7.19 -31.28
CA CYS A 274 8.35 6.37 -30.13
C CYS A 274 7.10 6.04 -29.27
N PRO A 275 6.81 4.75 -29.02
CA PRO A 275 5.69 4.36 -28.16
C PRO A 275 5.77 4.93 -26.75
N PHE A 276 6.97 5.04 -26.18
CA PHE A 276 7.17 5.61 -24.85
C PHE A 276 6.76 7.09 -24.78
N ILE A 277 7.23 7.90 -25.74
CA ILE A 277 6.88 9.32 -25.83
C ILE A 277 5.39 9.50 -26.11
N ARG A 278 4.76 8.62 -26.91
CA ARG A 278 3.32 8.64 -27.12
C ARG A 278 2.55 8.40 -25.83
N THR A 279 2.88 7.34 -25.08
CA THR A 279 2.25 7.04 -23.79
C THR A 279 2.52 8.13 -22.74
N TYR A 280 3.67 8.81 -22.83
CA TYR A 280 3.94 9.99 -22.00
C TYR A 280 2.96 11.12 -22.36
N LEU A 281 2.88 11.53 -23.62
CA LEU A 281 1.97 12.60 -24.09
C LEU A 281 0.48 12.29 -23.88
N GLU A 282 0.07 11.02 -23.84
CA GLU A 282 -1.30 10.63 -23.47
C GLU A 282 -1.64 10.93 -22.01
N LYS A 283 -0.65 10.91 -21.13
CA LYS A 283 -0.81 11.20 -19.69
C LYS A 283 -0.58 12.69 -19.36
N HIS A 284 -0.11 13.46 -20.33
CA HIS A 284 0.30 14.85 -20.20
C HIS A 284 -0.40 15.72 -21.26
N PRO A 285 -1.73 15.93 -21.12
CA PRO A 285 -2.54 16.67 -22.10
C PRO A 285 -2.16 18.15 -22.22
N GLU A 286 -1.38 18.70 -21.28
CA GLU A 286 -0.83 20.05 -21.33
C GLU A 286 0.03 20.32 -22.58
N TYR A 287 0.59 19.28 -23.20
CA TYR A 287 1.42 19.42 -24.40
C TYR A 287 0.64 19.29 -25.72
N ASP A 288 -0.66 19.04 -25.69
CA ASP A 288 -1.47 18.68 -26.87
C ASP A 288 -1.43 19.72 -27.99
N ALA A 289 -1.35 21.00 -27.64
CA ALA A 289 -1.26 22.09 -28.61
C ALA A 289 0.02 22.05 -29.46
N HIS A 290 1.03 21.32 -29.02
CA HIS A 290 2.34 21.22 -29.67
C HIS A 290 2.54 19.88 -30.40
N VAL A 291 1.56 18.97 -30.41
CA VAL A 291 1.73 17.62 -30.98
C VAL A 291 1.00 17.46 -32.32
N ILE A 292 1.72 17.00 -33.34
CA ILE A 292 1.20 16.73 -34.69
C ILE A 292 1.09 15.21 -34.93
N GLY A 293 0.07 14.80 -35.68
CA GLY A 293 -0.12 13.40 -36.11
C GLY A 293 -0.74 12.50 -35.03
N LYS A 294 -1.41 13.11 -34.05
CA LYS A 294 -2.09 12.39 -32.98
C LYS A 294 -3.36 11.75 -33.53
N GLY A 295 -3.48 10.42 -33.43
CA GLY A 295 -4.74 9.69 -33.53
C GLY A 295 -5.65 9.94 -32.31
N ILE A 296 -5.73 11.18 -31.82
CA ILE A 296 -6.64 11.56 -30.73
C ILE A 296 -8.05 11.67 -31.32
N LYS A 297 -8.96 10.81 -30.87
CA LYS A 297 -10.39 11.12 -30.95
C LYS A 297 -10.70 12.20 -29.93
N ARG A 298 -11.20 13.35 -30.39
CA ARG A 298 -11.93 14.32 -29.56
C ARG A 298 -13.20 13.69 -29.02
#